data_AF-A0A6A9SUF1-F1
#
_entry.id   AF-A0A6A9SUF1-F1
#
_cell.length_a   1.000
_cell.length_b   1.000
_cell.length_c   1.000
_cell.angle_alpha   90.00
_cell.angle_beta   90.00
_cell.angle_gamma   90.00
#
_symmetry.space_group_name_H-M   'P 1'
#
loop_
_entity.id
_entity.type
_entity.pdbx_description
1 polymer ?
#
loop_
_entity_poly.entity_id
_entity_poly.type
_entity_poly.pdbx_seq_one_letter_code
_entity_poly.pdbx_strand_id
1 'polypeptide(L)'
;MSLADQFERVGIVVGAVLLVGLPLTLLVDAVVGPATPWWRLLVVLAPGFVVGWAAAADDLPVAYGSVWFVCFAGYVLSVATISLLGLVPVHEHTASVLVVLAASFAVAVVGDSYR
;
A
#
# COMPACT_ATOMS: atom_id res chain seq x y z
N MET A 1 14.59 25.83 -8.80
CA MET A 1 14.46 24.63 -7.95
C MET A 1 15.83 24.34 -7.36
N SER A 2 15.90 24.16 -6.04
CA SER A 2 17.13 23.74 -5.38
C SER A 2 17.34 22.23 -5.59
N LEU A 3 18.58 21.75 -5.45
CA LEU A 3 18.88 20.31 -5.41
C LEU A 3 18.17 19.62 -4.24
N ALA A 4 17.99 20.33 -3.11
CA ALA A 4 17.29 19.80 -1.95
C ALA A 4 15.81 19.52 -2.28
N ASP A 5 15.13 20.44 -2.97
CA ASP A 5 13.73 20.28 -3.37
C ASP A 5 13.56 19.08 -4.33
N GLN A 6 14.55 18.84 -5.19
CA GLN A 6 14.53 17.70 -6.10
C GLN A 6 14.69 16.37 -5.35
N PHE A 7 15.63 16.30 -4.40
CA PHE A 7 15.80 15.10 -3.58
C PHE A 7 14.58 14.81 -2.71
N GLU A 8 13.95 15.84 -2.14
CA GLU A 8 12.71 15.70 -1.38
C GLU A 8 11.60 15.10 -2.24
N ARG A 9 11.36 15.65 -3.44
CA ARG A 9 10.36 15.15 -4.39
C ARG A 9 10.61 13.71 -4.82
N VAL A 10 11.87 13.38 -5.14
CA VAL A 10 12.24 11.99 -5.46
C VAL A 10 12.01 11.07 -4.26
N GLY A 11 12.34 11.53 -3.05
CA GLY A 11 12.10 10.80 -1.80
C GLY A 11 10.62 10.52 -1.56
N ILE A 12 9.75 11.49 -1.83
CA ILE A 12 8.28 11.32 -1.76
C ILE A 12 7.82 10.26 -2.75
N VAL A 13 8.27 10.32 -4.00
CA VAL A 13 7.89 9.35 -5.04
C VAL A 13 8.33 7.93 -4.65
N VAL A 14 9.59 7.76 -4.26
CA VAL A 14 10.13 6.46 -3.85
C VAL A 14 9.41 5.93 -2.61
N GLY A 15 9.16 6.79 -1.61
CA GLY A 15 8.41 6.43 -0.40
C GLY A 15 7.00 5.94 -0.72
N ALA A 16 6.28 6.65 -1.58
CA ALA A 16 4.94 6.28 -2.02
C ALA A 16 4.93 4.94 -2.78
N VAL A 17 5.87 4.74 -3.71
CA VAL A 17 6.02 3.47 -4.45
C VAL A 17 6.18 2.29 -3.50
N LEU A 18 7.05 2.42 -2.50
CA LEU A 18 7.28 1.35 -1.53
C LEU A 18 6.05 1.07 -0.68
N LEU A 19 5.44 2.11 -0.10
CA LEU A 19 4.37 1.94 0.88
C LEU A 19 3.05 1.53 0.27
N VAL A 20 2.67 2.12 -0.86
CA VAL A 20 1.46 1.73 -1.60
C VAL A 20 1.66 0.33 -2.20
N GLY A 21 2.90 -0.02 -2.56
CA GLY A 21 3.24 -1.35 -3.04
C GLY A 21 3.02 -2.46 -2.00
N LEU A 22 3.24 -2.19 -0.71
CA LEU A 22 3.07 -3.19 0.36
C LEU A 22 1.68 -3.86 0.34
N PRO A 23 0.55 -3.15 0.52
CA PRO A 23 -0.76 -3.77 0.49
C PRO A 23 -1.12 -4.34 -0.88
N LEU A 24 -0.61 -3.74 -1.97
CA LEU A 24 -0.85 -4.24 -3.32
C LEU A 24 -0.17 -5.59 -3.56
N THR A 25 0.99 -5.86 -2.95
CA THR A 25 1.62 -7.18 -3.06
C THR A 25 0.74 -8.26 -2.45
N LEU A 26 0.17 -8.03 -1.25
CA LEU A 26 -0.77 -8.95 -0.61
C LEU A 26 -2.05 -9.12 -1.43
N LEU A 27 -2.61 -8.02 -1.92
CA LEU A 27 -3.82 -8.05 -2.74
C LEU A 27 -3.61 -8.88 -4.02
N VAL A 28 -2.50 -8.62 -4.73
CA VAL A 28 -2.19 -9.33 -5.97
C VAL A 28 -1.89 -10.80 -5.69
N ASP A 29 -1.19 -11.13 -4.60
CA ASP A 29 -0.95 -12.52 -4.21
C ASP A 29 -2.25 -13.26 -3.90
N ALA A 30 -3.20 -12.61 -3.21
CA ALA A 30 -4.50 -13.18 -2.89
C ALA A 30 -5.35 -13.48 -4.15
N VAL A 31 -5.28 -12.62 -5.18
CA VAL A 31 -6.15 -12.70 -6.37
C VAL A 31 -5.52 -13.50 -7.51
N VAL A 32 -4.22 -13.32 -7.74
CA VAL A 32 -3.50 -13.86 -8.91
C VAL A 32 -2.70 -15.11 -8.53
N GLY A 33 -2.41 -15.28 -7.25
CA GLY A 33 -1.64 -16.42 -6.75
C GLY A 33 -0.13 -16.30 -6.99
N PRO A 34 0.60 -17.42 -6.83
CA PRO A 34 2.07 -17.43 -6.85
C PRO A 34 2.67 -17.23 -8.24
N ALA A 35 1.86 -17.13 -9.29
CA ALA A 35 2.36 -16.81 -10.61
C ALA A 35 3.09 -15.45 -10.59
N THR A 36 4.20 -15.37 -11.33
CA THR A 36 4.99 -14.14 -11.54
C THR A 36 4.78 -13.63 -12.96
N PRO A 37 3.58 -13.12 -13.30
CA PRO A 37 3.37 -12.52 -14.60
C PRO A 37 4.23 -11.27 -14.73
N TRP A 38 4.72 -10.99 -15.94
CA TRP A 38 5.58 -9.84 -16.24
C TRP A 38 4.96 -8.50 -15.82
N TRP A 39 3.63 -8.40 -15.79
CA TRP A 39 2.89 -7.20 -15.41
C TRP A 39 2.69 -7.03 -13.89
N ARG A 40 3.01 -8.04 -13.05
CA ARG A 40 2.80 -8.00 -11.59
C ARG A 40 3.46 -6.78 -10.96
N LEU A 41 4.70 -6.50 -11.35
CA LEU A 41 5.45 -5.34 -10.85
C LEU A 41 4.79 -4.02 -11.23
N LEU A 42 4.22 -3.92 -12.43
CA LEU A 42 3.50 -2.72 -12.86
C LEU A 42 2.27 -2.49 -12.00
N VAL A 43 1.47 -3.53 -11.74
CA VAL A 43 0.26 -3.41 -10.90
C VAL A 43 0.59 -3.06 -9.46
N VAL A 44 1.71 -3.56 -8.93
CA VAL A 44 2.14 -3.27 -7.55
C VAL A 44 2.75 -1.88 -7.41
N LEU A 45 3.60 -1.47 -8.36
CA LEU A 45 4.42 -0.26 -8.20
C LEU A 45 3.82 0.98 -8.87
N ALA A 46 3.10 0.84 -9.98
CA ALA A 46 2.57 1.97 -10.73
C ALA A 46 1.58 2.82 -9.91
N PRO A 47 0.66 2.25 -9.10
CA PRO A 47 -0.22 3.07 -8.27
C PRO A 47 0.56 3.93 -7.27
N GLY A 48 1.60 3.36 -6.64
CA GLY A 48 2.47 4.11 -5.74
C GLY A 48 3.28 5.19 -6.45
N PHE A 49 3.68 4.97 -7.71
CA PHE A 49 4.31 6.00 -8.53
C PHE A 49 3.34 7.15 -8.85
N VAL A 50 2.10 6.85 -9.22
CA VAL A 50 1.07 7.86 -9.50
C VAL A 50 0.79 8.70 -8.25
N VAL A 51 0.59 8.06 -7.10
CA VAL A 51 0.38 8.75 -5.82
C VAL A 51 1.59 9.58 -5.42
N GLY A 52 2.79 9.03 -5.57
CA GLY A 52 4.03 9.73 -5.27
C GLY A 52 4.28 10.94 -6.16
N TRP A 53 3.97 10.81 -7.46
CA TRP A 53 4.06 11.91 -8.42
C TRP A 53 3.07 13.02 -8.08
N ALA A 54 1.81 12.67 -7.81
CA ALA A 54 0.79 13.63 -7.39
C ALA A 54 1.17 14.34 -6.08
N ALA A 55 1.71 13.60 -5.10
CA ALA A 55 2.21 14.17 -3.84
C ALA A 55 3.39 15.12 -4.08
N ALA A 56 4.35 14.76 -4.94
CA ALA A 56 5.50 15.60 -5.26
C ALA A 56 5.15 16.83 -6.12
N ALA A 57 3.97 16.84 -6.74
CA ALA A 57 3.40 17.95 -7.49
C ALA A 57 2.42 18.81 -6.67
N ASP A 58 2.25 18.51 -5.37
CA ASP A 58 1.28 19.17 -4.48
C ASP A 58 -0.17 19.09 -4.98
N ASP A 59 -0.50 18.05 -5.77
CA ASP A 59 -1.81 17.83 -6.43
C ASP A 59 -2.59 16.68 -5.77
N LEU A 60 -2.15 16.23 -4.59
CA LEU A 60 -2.81 15.15 -3.88
C LEU A 60 -3.99 15.71 -3.05
N PRO A 61 -5.22 15.19 -3.21
CA PRO A 61 -6.40 15.69 -2.49
C PRO A 61 -6.41 15.30 -0.99
N VAL A 62 -5.43 14.53 -0.55
CA VAL A 62 -5.26 14.05 0.83
C VAL A 62 -3.83 14.33 1.30
N ALA A 63 -3.63 14.42 2.61
CA ALA A 63 -2.29 14.59 3.17
C ALA A 63 -1.40 13.37 2.85
N TYR A 64 -0.19 13.61 2.36
CA TYR A 64 0.78 12.53 2.08
C TYR A 64 1.07 11.67 3.33
N GLY A 65 1.09 12.29 4.51
CA GLY A 65 1.25 11.58 5.78
C GLY A 65 0.11 10.62 6.12
N SER A 66 -1.11 10.87 5.61
CA SER A 66 -2.25 9.96 5.76
C SER A 66 -2.10 8.75 4.85
N VAL A 67 -1.66 8.94 3.59
CA VAL A 67 -1.35 7.82 2.68
C VAL A 67 -0.31 6.89 3.30
N TRP A 68 0.76 7.48 3.84
CA TRP A 68 1.84 6.75 4.50
C TRP A 68 1.30 5.90 5.66
N PHE A 69 0.55 6.54 6.57
CA PHE A 69 0.01 5.88 7.75
C PHE A 69 -0.99 4.78 7.40
N VAL A 70 -1.97 5.08 6.54
CA VAL A 70 -3.02 4.12 6.16
C VAL A 70 -2.41 2.90 5.45
N CYS A 71 -1.49 3.09 4.51
CA CYS A 71 -0.86 1.97 3.80
C CYS A 71 -0.01 1.13 4.74
N PHE A 72 0.81 1.75 5.59
CA PHE A 72 1.69 1.03 6.52
C PHE A 72 0.90 0.32 7.61
N ALA A 73 0.03 1.03 8.34
CA ALA A 73 -0.76 0.45 9.42
C ALA A 73 -1.74 -0.60 8.90
N GLY A 74 -2.42 -0.32 7.78
CA GLY A 74 -3.32 -1.28 7.13
C GLY A 74 -2.58 -2.55 6.71
N TYR A 75 -1.39 -2.42 6.13
CA TYR A 75 -0.55 -3.56 5.79
C TYR A 75 -0.11 -4.37 7.02
N VAL A 76 0.42 -3.72 8.06
CA VAL A 76 0.87 -4.39 9.29
C VAL A 76 -0.28 -5.12 9.98
N LEU A 77 -1.45 -4.48 10.09
CA LEU A 77 -2.65 -5.11 10.63
C LEU A 77 -3.08 -6.31 9.79
N SER A 78 -3.05 -6.19 8.46
CA SER A 78 -3.41 -7.27 7.56
C SER A 78 -2.48 -8.47 7.73
N VAL A 79 -1.17 -8.25 7.74
CA VAL A 79 -0.17 -9.31 7.96
C VAL A 79 -0.38 -9.98 9.32
N ALA A 80 -0.53 -9.20 10.38
CA ALA A 80 -0.76 -9.72 11.72
C ALA A 80 -2.02 -10.58 11.78
N THR A 81 -3.14 -10.11 11.23
CA THR A 81 -4.41 -10.85 11.22
C THR A 81 -4.34 -12.10 10.33
N ILE A 82 -3.74 -12.02 9.15
CA ILE A 82 -3.52 -13.18 8.26
C ILE A 82 -2.70 -14.25 8.98
N SER A 83 -1.61 -13.87 9.66
CA SER A 83 -0.78 -14.79 10.43
C SER A 83 -1.52 -15.40 11.63
N LEU A 84 -2.27 -14.59 12.38
CA LEU A 84 -3.03 -15.06 13.55
C LEU A 84 -4.14 -16.04 13.17
N LEU A 85 -4.77 -15.84 12.01
CA LEU A 85 -5.84 -16.69 11.51
C LEU A 85 -5.36 -17.88 10.67
N GLY A 86 -4.03 -18.02 10.48
CA GLY A 86 -3.45 -19.12 9.70
C GLY A 86 -3.82 -19.09 8.21
N LEU A 87 -4.05 -17.90 7.63
CA LEU A 87 -4.49 -17.74 6.23
C LEU A 87 -3.33 -17.78 5.23
N VAL A 88 -2.31 -18.59 5.51
CA VAL A 88 -1.13 -18.78 4.67
C VAL A 88 -1.16 -20.21 4.13
N PRO A 89 -1.02 -20.43 2.81
CA PRO A 89 -0.72 -19.43 1.78
C PRO A 89 -1.93 -18.57 1.37
N VAL A 90 -1.69 -17.28 1.16
CA VAL A 90 -2.71 -16.22 0.99
C VAL A 90 -3.68 -16.51 -0.17
N HIS A 91 -3.16 -17.06 -1.27
CA HIS A 91 -3.92 -17.37 -2.48
C HIS A 91 -4.92 -18.52 -2.32
N GLU A 92 -4.80 -19.36 -1.29
CA GLU A 92 -5.78 -20.41 -0.98
C GLU A 92 -6.97 -19.85 -0.17
N HIS A 93 -6.84 -18.63 0.36
CA HIS A 93 -7.80 -18.00 1.25
C HIS A 93 -8.27 -16.62 0.74
N THR A 94 -8.36 -16.44 -0.59
CA THR A 94 -8.63 -15.15 -1.25
C THR A 94 -9.76 -14.35 -0.58
N ALA A 95 -10.94 -14.95 -0.39
CA ALA A 95 -12.09 -14.24 0.18
C ALA A 95 -11.82 -13.75 1.61
N SER A 96 -11.27 -14.60 2.47
CA SER A 96 -10.93 -14.25 3.85
C SER A 96 -9.84 -13.18 3.92
N VAL A 97 -8.83 -13.28 3.06
CA VAL A 97 -7.74 -12.31 2.98
C VAL A 97 -8.26 -10.95 2.49
N LEU A 98 -9.14 -10.92 1.49
CA LEU A 98 -9.74 -9.67 1.01
C LEU A 98 -10.57 -8.98 2.09
N VAL A 99 -11.31 -9.77 2.89
CA VAL A 99 -12.05 -9.24 4.05
C VAL A 99 -11.08 -8.68 5.09
N VAL A 100 -9.99 -9.39 5.40
CA VAL A 100 -8.96 -8.92 6.34
C VAL A 100 -8.32 -7.63 5.84
N LEU A 101 -7.90 -7.57 4.57
CA LEU A 101 -7.34 -6.37 3.95
C LEU A 101 -8.32 -5.18 4.06
N ALA A 102 -9.57 -5.38 3.66
CA ALA A 102 -10.58 -4.33 3.73
C ALA A 102 -10.82 -3.84 5.17
N ALA A 103 -10.94 -4.75 6.13
CA ALA A 103 -11.13 -4.43 7.54
C ALA A 103 -9.92 -3.70 8.13
N SER A 104 -8.70 -4.19 7.87
CA SER A 104 -7.46 -3.58 8.34
C SER A 104 -7.27 -2.16 7.78
N PHE A 105 -7.60 -1.94 6.51
CA PHE A 105 -7.56 -0.60 5.92
C PHE A 105 -8.65 0.32 6.46
N ALA A 106 -9.87 -0.19 6.69
CA ALA A 106 -10.92 0.59 7.34
C ALA A 106 -10.49 1.03 8.75
N VAL A 107 -9.91 0.13 9.54
CA VAL A 107 -9.35 0.45 10.87
C VAL A 107 -8.22 1.48 10.76
N ALA A 108 -7.33 1.36 9.79
CA ALA A 108 -6.24 2.31 9.60
C ALA A 108 -6.75 3.71 9.21
N VAL A 109 -7.76 3.80 8.34
CA VAL A 109 -8.41 5.07 7.98
C VAL A 109 -9.11 5.71 9.18
N VAL A 110 -9.84 4.91 9.96
CA VAL A 110 -10.46 5.40 11.20
C VAL A 110 -9.38 5.87 12.17
N GLY A 111 -8.29 5.13 12.33
CA GLY A 111 -7.16 5.52 13.18
C GLY A 111 -6.50 6.82 12.76
N ASP A 112 -6.33 7.06 11.46
CA ASP A 112 -5.77 8.31 10.93
C ASP A 112 -6.65 9.52 11.28
N SER A 113 -7.98 9.35 11.32
CA SER A 113 -8.90 10.44 11.66
C SER A 113 -8.83 10.93 13.11
N TYR A 114 -8.18 10.17 14.00
CA TYR A 114 -7.97 10.53 15.42
C TYR A 114 -6.54 11.01 15.72
N ARG A 115 -5.67 11.11 14.71
CA ARG A 115 -4.28 11.57 14.83
C ARG A 115 -4.16 13.08 14.63
#